data_AF-A0A353F947-F1
#
_entry.id   AF-A0A353F947-F1
#
_cell.length_a   1.000
_cell.length_b   1.000
_cell.length_c   1.000
_cell.angle_alpha   90.00
_cell.angle_beta   90.00
_cell.angle_gamma   90.00
#
_symmetry.space_group_name_H-M   'P 1'
#
loop_
_entity.id
_entity.type
_entity.pdbx_description
1 polymer ?
#
loop_
_entity_poly.entity_id
_entity_poly.type
_entity_poly.pdbx_seq_one_letter_code
_entity_poly.pdbx_strand_id
1 'polypeptide(L)'
;MTTSTASTQTYDIHHDLIISAPASNVFNAITQPEHLVNWWPLQCSGKPEEGAEYNFYFEPEYNWYGKVSQVVLNKLFFIKMTKADPDWNPTS
;
A
#
# COMPACT_ATOMS: atom_id res chain seq x y z
N MET A 1 -34.92 18.46 13.03
CA MET A 1 -34.37 17.50 12.06
C MET A 1 -33.05 17.01 12.64
N THR A 2 -33.01 15.80 13.18
CA THR A 2 -31.82 15.19 13.78
C THR A 2 -31.03 14.48 12.69
N THR A 3 -29.88 15.02 12.31
CA THR A 3 -28.91 14.35 11.45
C THR A 3 -28.22 13.26 12.25
N SER A 4 -28.53 12.00 11.93
CA SER A 4 -27.80 10.83 12.39
C SER A 4 -26.46 10.77 11.64
N THR A 5 -25.36 11.09 12.31
CA THR A 5 -24.02 10.72 11.84
C THR A 5 -23.88 9.21 11.94
N ALA A 6 -23.97 8.51 10.80
CA ALA A 6 -23.55 7.12 10.72
C ALA A 6 -22.04 7.06 10.98
N SER A 7 -21.62 6.36 12.05
CA SER A 7 -20.22 5.99 12.24
C SER A 7 -19.84 5.02 11.12
N THR A 8 -18.89 5.40 10.27
CA THR A 8 -18.33 4.49 9.27
C THR A 8 -17.61 3.35 10.00
N GLN A 9 -18.19 2.15 9.99
CA GLN A 9 -17.54 0.96 10.51
C GLN A 9 -16.34 0.64 9.62
N THR A 10 -15.16 0.49 10.23
CA THR A 10 -13.94 0.08 9.54
C THR A 10 -13.50 -1.30 10.03
N TYR A 11 -12.64 -1.96 9.25
CA TYR A 11 -12.13 -3.30 9.52
C TYR A 11 -10.65 -3.34 9.18
N ASP A 12 -9.89 -4.11 9.96
CA ASP A 12 -8.46 -4.27 9.81
C ASP A 12 -8.11 -5.73 9.52
N ILE A 13 -7.17 -5.95 8.60
CA ILE A 13 -6.65 -7.27 8.24
C ILE A 13 -5.17 -7.31 8.64
N HIS A 14 -4.81 -8.26 9.51
CA HIS A 14 -3.45 -8.44 10.00
C HIS A 14 -2.87 -9.79 9.54
N HIS A 15 -1.63 -9.75 9.03
CA HIS A 15 -0.88 -10.93 8.61
C HIS A 15 0.55 -10.87 9.14
N ASP A 16 1.03 -11.99 9.68
CA ASP A 16 2.43 -12.18 10.06
C ASP A 16 3.09 -13.17 9.10
N LEU A 17 4.24 -12.77 8.53
CA LEU A 17 5.05 -13.60 7.67
C LEU A 17 6.53 -13.50 8.09
N ILE A 18 7.15 -14.63 8.40
CA ILE A 18 8.57 -14.69 8.74
C ILE A 18 9.39 -14.83 7.45
N ILE A 19 10.29 -13.88 7.19
CA ILE A 19 11.20 -13.89 6.04
C ILE A 19 12.63 -14.01 6.55
N SER A 20 13.33 -15.08 6.16
CA SER A 20 14.73 -15.33 6.53
C SER A 20 15.70 -14.49 5.69
N ALA A 21 15.62 -13.16 5.82
CA ALA A 21 16.51 -12.21 5.14
C ALA A 21 16.76 -10.97 6.02
N PRO A 22 17.82 -10.19 5.77
CA PRO A 22 18.01 -8.89 6.44
C PRO A 22 16.83 -7.95 6.19
N ALA A 23 16.47 -7.15 7.19
CA ALA A 23 15.37 -6.20 7.10
C ALA A 23 15.51 -5.21 5.93
N SER A 24 16.74 -4.82 5.57
CA SER A 24 17.02 -3.98 4.40
C SER A 24 16.62 -4.61 3.08
N ASN A 25 16.80 -5.93 2.94
CA ASN A 25 16.46 -6.64 1.73
C ASN A 25 14.94 -6.74 1.59
N VAL A 26 14.24 -7.03 2.69
CA VAL A 26 12.77 -7.03 2.74
C VAL A 26 12.24 -5.64 2.44
N PHE A 27 12.79 -4.60 3.08
CA PHE A 27 12.39 -3.22 2.85
C PHE A 27 12.54 -2.83 1.38
N ASN A 28 13.70 -3.07 0.76
CA ASN A 28 13.88 -2.80 -0.67
C ASN A 28 12.87 -3.59 -1.53
N ALA A 29 12.61 -4.86 -1.21
CA ALA A 29 11.68 -5.69 -1.96
C ALA A 29 10.21 -5.22 -1.93
N ILE A 30 9.79 -4.55 -0.84
CA ILE A 30 8.41 -4.03 -0.66
C ILE A 30 8.28 -2.53 -0.92
N THR A 31 9.38 -1.83 -1.21
CA THR A 31 9.36 -0.37 -1.43
C THR A 31 9.85 0.05 -2.79
N GLN A 32 10.82 -0.64 -3.39
CA GLN A 32 11.40 -0.23 -4.67
C GLN A 32 10.60 -0.82 -5.85
N PRO A 33 10.07 0.00 -6.77
CA PRO A 33 9.29 -0.49 -7.91
C PRO A 33 9.98 -1.60 -8.71
N GLU A 34 11.29 -1.48 -8.95
CA GLU A 34 12.13 -2.44 -9.66
C GLU A 34 12.20 -3.82 -8.97
N HIS A 35 11.94 -3.89 -7.67
CA HIS A 35 11.87 -5.13 -6.92
C HIS A 35 10.43 -5.64 -6.77
N LEU A 36 9.48 -4.73 -6.54
CA LEU A 36 8.06 -5.02 -6.37
C LEU A 36 7.45 -5.78 -7.55
N VAL A 37 7.80 -5.40 -8.77
CA VAL A 37 7.26 -5.99 -10.02
C VAL A 37 7.61 -7.47 -10.20
N ASN A 38 8.54 -8.00 -9.41
CA ASN A 38 8.92 -9.41 -9.50
C ASN A 38 7.98 -10.35 -8.74
N TRP A 39 7.06 -9.83 -7.91
CA TRP A 39 6.21 -10.67 -7.06
C TRP A 39 4.79 -10.16 -6.85
N TRP A 40 4.48 -8.90 -7.17
CA TRP A 40 3.14 -8.34 -6.95
C TRP A 40 2.52 -7.69 -8.20
N PRO A 41 2.72 -6.39 -8.54
CA PRO A 41 2.12 -5.81 -9.74
C PRO A 41 2.90 -6.16 -11.02
N LEU A 42 2.25 -6.06 -12.18
CA LEU A 42 2.93 -6.20 -13.48
C LEU A 42 3.79 -4.98 -13.80
N GLN A 43 3.33 -3.79 -13.42
CA GLN A 43 4.09 -2.55 -13.55
C GLN A 43 3.92 -1.72 -12.29
N CYS A 44 4.98 -1.03 -11.89
CA CYS A 44 5.00 -0.22 -10.69
C CYS A 44 5.82 1.04 -10.93
N SER A 45 5.38 2.15 -10.33
CA SER A 45 6.17 3.37 -10.22
C SER A 45 5.90 4.03 -8.87
N GLY A 46 6.87 4.78 -8.37
CA GLY A 46 6.78 5.45 -7.08
C GLY A 46 8.16 5.65 -6.45
N LYS A 47 8.17 6.26 -5.26
CA LYS A 47 9.38 6.45 -4.44
C LYS A 47 9.03 6.28 -2.97
N PRO A 48 9.88 5.64 -2.15
CA PRO A 48 9.61 5.42 -0.72
C PRO A 48 9.87 6.68 0.10
N GLU A 49 9.13 7.73 -0.22
CA GLU A 49 9.23 9.07 0.32
C GLU A 49 7.84 9.48 0.81
N GLU A 50 7.75 10.05 2.01
CA GLU A 50 6.47 10.48 2.56
C GLU A 50 5.78 11.48 1.63
N GLY A 51 4.51 11.22 1.34
CA GLY A 51 3.71 12.01 0.41
C GLY A 51 3.85 11.65 -1.07
N ALA A 52 4.79 10.78 -1.45
CA ALA A 52 4.91 10.28 -2.82
C ALA A 52 3.72 9.40 -3.21
N GLU A 53 3.39 9.39 -4.50
CA GLU A 53 2.38 8.49 -5.06
C GLU A 53 3.04 7.24 -5.63
N TYR A 54 2.42 6.10 -5.37
CA TYR A 54 2.70 4.82 -6.02
C TYR A 54 1.58 4.48 -6.99
N ASN A 55 1.97 3.90 -8.12
CA ASN A 55 1.08 3.20 -9.02
C ASN A 55 1.34 1.70 -8.94
N PHE A 56 0.27 0.92 -8.81
CA PHE A 56 0.28 -0.54 -8.86
C PHE A 56 -0.63 -0.98 -10.00
N TYR A 57 -0.02 -1.39 -11.11
CA TYR A 57 -0.75 -1.80 -12.29
C TYR A 57 -0.74 -3.33 -12.43
N PHE A 58 -1.92 -3.92 -12.40
CA PHE A 58 -2.12 -5.35 -12.67
C PHE A 58 -2.76 -5.57 -14.05
N GLU A 59 -3.80 -4.79 -14.37
CA GLU A 59 -4.47 -4.73 -15.67
C GLU A 59 -5.28 -3.41 -15.76
N PRO A 60 -5.92 -3.06 -16.89
CA PRO A 60 -6.60 -1.78 -17.04
C PRO A 60 -7.64 -1.49 -15.94
N GLU A 61 -8.40 -2.50 -15.53
CA GLU A 61 -9.43 -2.42 -14.48
C GLU A 61 -8.81 -2.33 -13.08
N TYR A 62 -7.63 -2.94 -12.88
CA TYR A 62 -6.87 -2.93 -11.64
C TYR A 62 -5.64 -2.02 -11.73
N ASN A 63 -5.85 -0.80 -12.24
CA ASN A 63 -4.84 0.25 -12.24
C ASN A 63 -4.97 1.11 -10.98
N TRP A 64 -4.28 0.68 -9.91
CA TRP A 64 -4.41 1.20 -8.56
C TRP A 64 -3.35 2.24 -8.21
N TYR A 65 -3.68 3.10 -7.25
CA TYR A 65 -2.83 4.18 -6.77
C TYR A 65 -2.91 4.28 -5.25
N GLY A 66 -1.80 4.69 -4.64
CA GLY A 66 -1.73 4.97 -3.22
C GLY A 66 -0.69 6.01 -2.89
N LYS A 67 -0.85 6.68 -1.75
CA LYS A 67 0.07 7.71 -1.25
C LYS A 67 0.82 7.19 -0.04
N VAL A 68 2.14 7.36 -0.04
CA VAL A 68 2.98 7.02 1.12
C VAL A 68 2.60 7.94 2.27
N SER A 69 2.10 7.38 3.36
CA SER A 69 1.71 8.13 4.56
C SER A 69 2.79 8.14 5.64
N GLN A 70 3.67 7.15 5.65
CA GLN A 70 4.78 7.07 6.58
C GLN A 70 5.89 6.16 6.05
N VAL A 71 7.14 6.53 6.31
CA VAL A 71 8.30 5.69 5.99
C VAL A 71 9.36 5.82 7.07
N VAL A 72 9.86 4.68 7.56
CA VAL A 72 11.09 4.60 8.37
C VAL A 72 11.94 3.49 7.79
N LEU A 73 13.13 3.87 7.34
CA LEU A 73 14.07 2.99 6.65
C LEU A 73 14.27 1.67 7.41
N ASN A 74 14.07 0.56 6.70
CA ASN A 74 14.22 -0.82 7.21
C ASN A 74 13.30 -1.19 8.39
N LYS A 75 12.21 -0.43 8.63
CA LYS A 75 11.30 -0.66 9.77
C LYS A 75 9.82 -0.61 9.39
N LEU A 76 9.38 0.43 8.68
CA LEU A 76 7.98 0.58 8.29
C LEU A 76 7.84 1.32 6.97
N PHE A 77 6.80 0.96 6.23
CA PHE A 77 6.42 1.60 4.98
C PHE A 77 4.90 1.49 4.84
N PHE A 78 4.21 2.63 4.94
CA PHE A 78 2.75 2.69 4.89
C PHE A 78 2.29 3.40 3.63
N ILE A 79 1.36 2.78 2.92
CA ILE A 79 0.68 3.35 1.76
C ILE A 79 -0.81 3.37 2.06
N LYS A 80 -1.40 4.55 1.88
CA LYS A 80 -2.85 4.72 1.87
C LYS A 80 -3.35 4.66 0.44
N MET A 81 -4.18 3.68 0.11
CA MET A 81 -4.79 3.57 -1.21
C MET A 81 -5.66 4.82 -1.49
N THR A 82 -5.50 5.40 -2.68
CA THR A 82 -6.24 6.58 -3.16
C THR A 82 -7.15 6.23 -4.33
N LYS A 83 -6.82 5.16 -5.05
CA LYS A 83 -7.65 4.53 -6.06
C LYS A 83 -7.39 3.03 -6.04
N ALA A 84 -8.40 2.26 -5.70
CA ALA A 84 -8.36 0.80 -5.71
C ALA A 84 -9.76 0.26 -6.04
N ASP A 85 -9.90 -1.06 -6.04
CA ASP A 85 -11.20 -1.71 -6.05
C ASP A 85 -12.06 -1.23 -4.85
N PRO A 86 -13.40 -1.11 -4.98
CA PRO A 86 -14.27 -0.63 -3.91
C PRO A 86 -14.10 -1.34 -2.57
N ASP A 87 -13.79 -2.65 -2.57
CA ASP A 87 -13.57 -3.42 -1.35
C ASP A 87 -12.30 -2.98 -0.58
N TRP A 88 -11.43 -2.22 -1.24
CA TRP A 88 -10.15 -1.74 -0.74
C TRP A 88 -10.12 -0.22 -0.50
N ASN A 89 -11.27 0.46 -0.62
CA ASN A 89 -11.34 1.91 -0.63
C ASN A 89 -12.21 2.47 0.52
N PRO A 90 -11.66 3.29 1.43
CA PRO A 90 -10.43 3.11 2.21
C PRO A 90 -10.65 2.17 3.41
N THR A 91 -9.78 1.17 3.58
CA THR A 91 -9.62 0.47 4.86
C THR A 91 -8.94 1.39 5.89
N SER A 92 -9.17 1.14 7.18
CA SER A 92 -8.66 1.98 8.28
C SER A 92 -7.15 1.97 8.44
#